data_AF-A0A094G8P2-F1
#
_entry.id   AF-A0A094G8P2-F1
#
_cell.length_a   1.000
_cell.length_b   1.000
_cell.length_c   1.000
_cell.angle_alpha   90.00
_cell.angle_beta   90.00
_cell.angle_gamma   90.00
#
_symmetry.space_group_name_H-M   'P 1'
#
loop_
_entity.id
_entity.type
_entity.pdbx_description
1 polymer ?
#
loop_
_entity_poly.entity_id
_entity_poly.type
_entity_poly.pdbx_seq_one_letter_code
_entity_poly.pdbx_strand_id
1 'polypeptide(L)'
;MRSRTHQFRTARREMEAAFYRAEEKERREIKEADEHREPNRWLRRVGWAAHLAGLDRGEIREWVEMPNDDEPELQTVCKAFDWMIREAQYITVQEVVG
;
A
#
# COMPACT_ATOMS: atom_id res chain seq x y z
N MET A 1 -23.08 -38.46 -11.52
CA MET A 1 -23.63 -37.09 -11.65
C MET A 1 -23.30 -36.31 -10.40
N ARG A 2 -22.47 -35.25 -10.47
CA ARG A 2 -22.28 -34.35 -9.31
C ARG A 2 -23.59 -33.60 -9.07
N SER A 3 -24.14 -33.67 -7.86
CA SER A 3 -25.40 -33.02 -7.51
C SER A 3 -25.32 -31.52 -7.80
N ARG A 4 -26.38 -30.93 -8.38
CA ARG A 4 -26.47 -29.50 -8.69
C ARG A 4 -26.07 -28.63 -7.49
N THR A 5 -26.44 -29.03 -6.28
CA THR A 5 -26.09 -28.33 -5.03
C THR A 5 -24.59 -28.30 -4.74
N HIS A 6 -23.84 -29.33 -5.15
CA HIS A 6 -22.38 -29.36 -5.03
C HIS A 6 -21.73 -28.40 -6.03
N GLN A 7 -22.25 -28.34 -7.27
CA GLN A 7 -21.78 -27.38 -8.29
C GLN A 7 -22.00 -25.93 -7.86
N PHE A 8 -23.17 -25.61 -7.31
CA PHE A 8 -23.45 -24.26 -6.79
C PHE A 8 -22.55 -23.88 -5.62
N ARG A 9 -22.24 -24.80 -4.70
CA ARG A 9 -21.32 -24.54 -3.58
C ARG A 9 -19.90 -24.28 -4.05
N THR A 10 -19.42 -25.02 -5.04
CA THR A 10 -18.09 -24.81 -5.63
C THR A 10 -18.03 -23.47 -6.35
N ALA A 11 -19.00 -23.16 -7.20
CA ALA A 11 -19.07 -21.88 -7.90
C ALA A 11 -19.13 -20.68 -6.94
N ARG A 12 -19.86 -20.81 -5.82
CA ARG A 12 -19.91 -19.75 -4.80
C ARG A 12 -18.56 -19.50 -4.14
N ARG A 13 -17.81 -20.56 -3.81
CA ARG A 13 -16.46 -20.44 -3.23
C ARG A 13 -15.46 -19.83 -4.21
N GLU A 14 -15.54 -20.20 -5.49
CA GLU A 14 -14.68 -19.63 -6.53
C GLU A 14 -14.97 -18.14 -6.72
N MET A 15 -16.24 -17.74 -6.70
CA MET A 15 -16.65 -16.34 -6.72
C MET A 15 -16.14 -15.59 -5.48
N GLU A 16 -16.37 -16.11 -4.27
CA GLU A 16 -15.87 -15.53 -3.01
C GLU A 16 -14.33 -15.33 -3.06
N ALA A 17 -13.58 -16.32 -3.55
CA ALA A 17 -12.13 -16.23 -3.72
C ALA A 17 -11.70 -15.23 -4.82
N ALA A 18 -12.51 -15.03 -5.86
CA ALA A 18 -12.26 -14.01 -6.88
C ALA A 18 -12.50 -12.60 -6.31
N PHE A 19 -13.56 -12.40 -5.54
CA PHE A 19 -13.81 -11.12 -4.85
C PHE A 19 -12.68 -10.78 -3.88
N TYR A 20 -12.26 -11.74 -3.05
CA TYR A 20 -11.17 -11.50 -2.11
C TYR A 20 -9.86 -11.10 -2.81
N ARG A 21 -9.53 -11.74 -3.94
CA ARG A 21 -8.35 -11.39 -4.75
C ARG A 21 -8.46 -10.02 -5.40
N ALA A 22 -9.66 -9.65 -5.86
CA ALA A 22 -9.91 -8.32 -6.42
C ALA A 22 -9.80 -7.23 -5.34
N GLU A 23 -10.34 -7.47 -4.15
CA GLU A 23 -10.25 -6.55 -3.01
C GLU A 23 -8.82 -6.42 -2.48
N GLU A 24 -8.07 -7.51 -2.41
CA GLU A 24 -6.63 -7.50 -2.10
C GLU A 24 -5.84 -6.67 -3.11
N LYS A 25 -6.11 -6.86 -4.41
CA LYS A 25 -5.44 -6.11 -5.48
C LYS A 25 -5.80 -4.63 -5.42
N GLU A 26 -7.07 -4.32 -5.25
CA GLU A 26 -7.57 -2.95 -5.08
C GLU A 26 -6.97 -2.24 -3.85
N ARG A 27 -6.66 -2.98 -2.77
CA ARG A 27 -6.01 -2.44 -1.57
C ARG A 27 -4.52 -2.14 -1.78
N ARG A 28 -3.86 -2.87 -2.68
CA ARG A 28 -2.43 -2.71 -2.97
C ARG A 28 -2.16 -1.65 -4.04
N GLU A 29 -3.09 -1.44 -4.95
CA GLU A 29 -2.99 -0.41 -5.99
C GLU A 29 -3.14 1.00 -5.42
N ILE A 30 -2.36 1.94 -5.95
CA ILE A 30 -2.54 3.37 -5.68
C ILE A 30 -3.71 3.88 -6.51
N LYS A 31 -4.67 4.56 -5.85
CA LYS A 31 -5.84 5.16 -6.53
C LYS A 31 -5.65 6.66 -6.63
N GLU A 32 -6.15 7.27 -7.70
CA GLU A 32 -6.16 8.72 -7.86
C GLU A 32 -6.90 9.43 -6.71
N ALA A 33 -7.94 8.80 -6.15
CA ALA A 33 -8.64 9.30 -4.96
C ALA A 33 -7.75 9.43 -3.71
N ASP A 34 -6.57 8.80 -3.68
CA ASP A 34 -5.56 8.99 -2.63
C ASP A 34 -5.02 10.44 -2.64
N GLU A 35 -5.04 11.15 -3.77
CA GLU A 35 -4.63 12.56 -3.86
C GLU A 35 -5.50 13.48 -3.00
N HIS A 36 -6.82 13.30 -3.06
CA HIS A 36 -7.76 14.10 -2.29
C HIS A 36 -7.66 13.81 -0.78
N ARG A 37 -7.18 12.62 -0.43
CA ARG A 37 -6.92 12.20 0.95
C ARG A 37 -5.53 12.56 1.43
N GLU A 38 -4.63 13.02 0.56
CA GLU A 38 -3.26 13.33 0.88
C GLU A 38 -3.18 14.53 1.83
N PRO A 39 -2.78 14.37 3.10
CA PRO A 39 -2.65 15.47 4.03
C PRO A 39 -1.48 16.40 3.68
N ASN A 40 -0.46 15.92 2.97
CA ASN A 40 0.69 16.73 2.59
C ASN A 40 0.36 17.66 1.41
N ARG A 41 0.43 18.99 1.66
CA ARG A 41 0.12 20.02 0.68
C ARG A 41 1.04 20.01 -0.55
N TRP A 42 2.30 19.63 -0.40
CA TRP A 42 3.23 19.53 -1.52
C TRP A 42 2.89 18.34 -2.41
N LEU A 43 2.66 17.17 -1.80
CA LEU A 43 2.26 15.96 -2.54
C LEU A 43 0.96 16.19 -3.32
N ARG A 44 -0.05 16.80 -2.70
CA ARG A 44 -1.29 17.19 -3.39
C ARG A 44 -1.03 18.13 -4.57
N ARG A 45 -0.10 19.09 -4.43
CA ARG A 45 0.22 20.05 -5.50
C ARG A 45 0.90 19.37 -6.70
N VAL A 46 1.71 18.35 -6.47
CA VAL A 46 2.44 17.66 -7.55
C VAL A 46 1.62 16.54 -8.19
N GLY A 47 0.39 16.27 -7.73
CA GLY A 47 -0.50 15.27 -8.34
C GLY A 47 0.06 13.84 -8.29
N TRP A 48 0.80 13.50 -7.22
CA TRP A 48 1.60 12.27 -7.17
C TRP A 48 0.78 10.98 -7.41
N ALA A 49 -0.45 10.93 -6.89
CA ALA A 49 -1.28 9.72 -6.96
C ALA A 49 -1.76 9.44 -8.39
N ALA A 50 -1.98 10.48 -9.22
CA ALA A 50 -2.28 10.30 -10.63
C ALA A 50 -1.08 9.72 -11.39
N HIS A 51 0.15 10.11 -11.02
CA HIS A 51 1.38 9.59 -11.65
C HIS A 51 1.68 8.14 -11.28
N LEU A 52 1.22 7.67 -10.11
CA LEU A 52 1.42 6.31 -9.63
C LEU A 52 0.16 5.44 -9.69
N ALA A 53 -0.91 5.93 -10.33
CA ALA A 53 -2.20 5.25 -10.38
C ALA A 53 -2.07 3.88 -11.04
N GLY A 54 -2.63 2.85 -10.39
CA GLY A 54 -2.60 1.47 -10.88
C GLY A 54 -1.27 0.73 -10.69
N LEU A 55 -0.25 1.38 -10.11
CA LEU A 55 0.96 0.70 -9.66
C LEU A 55 0.72 0.02 -8.30
N ASP A 56 1.28 -1.17 -8.15
CA ASP A 56 1.28 -1.91 -6.89
C ASP A 56 2.30 -1.28 -5.93
N ARG A 57 1.86 -0.94 -4.72
CA ARG A 57 2.72 -0.33 -3.68
C ARG A 57 3.89 -1.23 -3.28
N GLY A 58 3.71 -2.55 -3.34
CA GLY A 58 4.76 -3.54 -3.09
C GLY A 58 5.83 -3.51 -4.18
N GLU A 59 5.43 -3.51 -5.45
CA GLU A 59 6.35 -3.43 -6.59
C GLU A 59 7.19 -2.14 -6.56
N ILE A 60 6.57 -0.98 -6.27
CA ILE A 60 7.31 0.29 -6.13
C ILE A 60 8.36 0.18 -5.03
N ARG A 61 8.03 -0.50 -3.92
CA ARG A 61 8.96 -0.67 -2.80
C ARG A 61 10.14 -1.57 -3.15
N GLU A 62 9.93 -2.55 -4.02
CA GLU A 62 11.00 -3.41 -4.53
C GLU A 62 11.99 -2.66 -5.43
N TRP A 63 11.56 -1.57 -6.06
CA TRP A 63 12.46 -0.71 -6.87
C TRP A 63 13.35 0.21 -6.01
N VAL A 64 13.10 0.30 -4.71
CA VAL A 64 13.94 1.10 -3.81
C VAL A 64 15.21 0.32 -3.50
N GLU A 65 16.32 0.76 -4.09
CA GLU A 65 17.65 0.26 -3.72
C GLU A 65 18.10 0.90 -2.42
N MET A 66 18.39 0.06 -1.41
CA MET A 66 18.98 0.54 -0.16
C MET A 66 20.49 0.77 -0.34
N PRO A 67 21.06 1.79 0.31
CA PRO A 67 22.50 2.04 0.27
C PRO A 67 23.27 0.83 0.81
N ASN A 68 24.36 0.50 0.12
CA ASN A 68 25.24 -0.61 0.47
C ASN A 68 26.35 -0.17 1.44
N ASP A 69 27.24 -1.08 1.81
CA ASP A 69 28.33 -0.81 2.76
C ASP A 69 29.39 0.19 2.25
N ASP A 70 29.40 0.47 0.94
CA ASP A 70 30.27 1.46 0.33
C ASP A 70 29.70 2.90 0.43
N GLU A 71 28.46 3.05 0.91
CA GLU A 71 27.74 4.33 1.00
C GLU A 71 27.32 4.69 2.45
N PRO A 72 28.28 4.83 3.40
CA PRO A 72 27.97 4.96 4.83
C PRO A 72 27.22 6.26 5.19
N GLU A 73 27.48 7.35 4.47
CA GLU A 73 26.76 8.61 4.66
C GLU A 73 25.29 8.48 4.24
N LEU A 74 25.03 7.82 3.10
CA LEU A 74 23.67 7.60 2.61
C LEU A 74 22.90 6.67 3.54
N GLN A 75 23.53 5.61 4.05
CA GLN A 75 22.94 4.76 5.10
C GLN A 75 22.53 5.57 6.34
N THR A 76 23.38 6.51 6.76
CA THR A 76 23.12 7.35 7.95
C THR A 76 21.93 8.27 7.71
N VAL A 77 21.86 8.91 6.54
CA VAL A 77 20.75 9.77 6.15
C VAL A 77 19.45 8.98 6.09
N CYS A 78 19.44 7.81 5.43
CA CYS A 78 18.27 6.94 5.36
C CYS A 78 17.76 6.52 6.74
N LYS A 79 18.66 6.12 7.66
CA LYS A 79 18.30 5.76 9.04
C LYS A 79 17.68 6.93 9.79
N ALA A 80 18.20 8.15 9.62
CA ALA A 80 17.64 9.34 10.25
C ALA A 80 16.21 9.64 9.76
N PHE A 81 15.95 9.51 8.45
CA PHE A 81 14.60 9.65 7.90
C PHE A 81 13.64 8.57 8.42
N ASP A 82 14.06 7.32 8.47
CA ASP A 82 13.26 6.23 9.02
C ASP A 82 12.86 6.49 10.48
N TRP A 83 13.80 6.98 11.30
CA TRP A 83 13.52 7.33 12.69
C TRP A 83 12.53 8.48 12.80
N MET A 84 12.71 9.53 12.00
CA MET A 84 11.78 10.67 11.97
C MET A 84 10.37 10.25 11.56
N ILE A 85 10.24 9.38 10.54
CA ILE A 85 8.94 8.87 10.08
C ILE A 85 8.27 8.03 11.18
N ARG A 86 9.02 7.13 11.83
CA ARG A 86 8.51 6.30 12.94
C ARG A 86 8.03 7.15 14.11
N GLU A 87 8.81 8.17 14.49
CA GLU A 87 8.44 9.08 15.57
C GLU A 87 7.17 9.87 15.23
N ALA A 88 7.08 10.39 14.00
CA ALA A 88 5.87 11.07 13.53
C ALA A 88 4.64 10.15 13.54
N GLN A 89 4.80 8.89 13.12
CA GLN A 89 3.73 7.89 13.19
C GLN A 89 3.33 7.57 14.63
N TYR A 90 4.29 7.43 15.55
CA TYR A 90 4.02 7.19 16.97
C TYR A 90 3.21 8.33 17.61
N ILE A 91 3.55 9.58 17.29
CA ILE A 91 2.86 10.76 17.82
C ILE A 91 1.47 10.93 17.19
N THR A 92 1.31 10.65 15.90
CA THR A 92 0.05 10.85 15.17
C THR A 92 -0.95 9.71 15.36
N VAL A 93 -0.48 8.49 15.64
CA VAL A 93 -1.31 7.36 16.04
C VAL A 93 -1.46 7.35 17.56
N GLN A 94 -2.07 8.41 18.12
CA GLN A 94 -2.78 8.21 19.39
C GLN A 94 -4.08 7.50 19.08
N GLU A 95 -4.25 6.29 19.62
CA GLU A 95 -5.55 5.62 19.70
C GLU A 95 -6.57 6.62 20.24
N VAL A 96 -7.51 7.02 19.38
CA VAL A 96 -8.76 7.60 19.86
C VAL A 96 -9.51 6.44 20.51
N VAL A 97 -9.22 6.19 21.79
CA VAL A 97 -10.08 5.37 22.63
C VAL A 97 -11.34 6.22 22.84
N GLY A 98 -12.36 5.94 22.03
CA GLY A 98 -13.70 6.49 22.11
C GLY A 98 -14.71 5.40 21.79
#